data_AF-A0A8H6J065-F1
#
_entry.id   AF-A0A8H6J065-F1
#
_cell.length_a   1.000
_cell.length_b   1.000
_cell.length_c   1.000
_cell.angle_alpha   90.00
_cell.angle_beta   90.00
_cell.angle_gamma   90.00
#
_symmetry.space_group_name_H-M   'P 1'
#
loop_
_entity.id
_entity.type
_entity.pdbx_description
1 polymer ?
#
loop_
_entity_poly.entity_id
_entity_poly.type
_entity_poly.pdbx_seq_one_letter_code
_entity_poly.pdbx_strand_id
1 'polypeptide(L)'
;MALPLLQQAVARHIRVLYVPTVAHLRANLAVFSPADSLTPAPPNLPPPEKGKPPVLLVYGFLDLHRDSSEWSAQGIGSSAAVLVEAALRTGYRPVLVEPEGAGGHESFGAVLRDDAPVLSGSSRREEGGWTGRTVEVRRVLGRWFRFQEGRWDIQWPCEEGPV
;
A
#
# COMPACT_ATOMS: atom_id res chain seq x y z
N MET A 1 29.77 -2.01 -18.02
CA MET A 1 28.88 -0.83 -18.20
C MET A 1 27.64 -1.20 -19.03
N ALA A 2 26.59 -1.78 -18.41
CA ALA A 2 25.31 -2.07 -19.08
C ALA A 2 24.07 -1.88 -18.18
N LEU A 3 24.23 -1.25 -17.01
CA LEU A 3 23.17 -1.03 -16.02
C LEU A 3 22.04 -0.05 -16.42
N PRO A 4 22.23 1.02 -17.23
CA PRO A 4 21.17 2.00 -17.45
C PRO A 4 20.00 1.48 -18.30
N LEU A 5 20.26 0.57 -19.26
CA LEU A 5 19.20 0.02 -20.12
C LEU A 5 18.28 -0.93 -19.36
N LEU A 6 18.83 -1.78 -18.49
CA LEU A 6 18.06 -2.67 -17.63
C LEU A 6 17.20 -1.86 -16.64
N GLN A 7 17.80 -0.83 -16.01
CA GLN A 7 17.07 0.05 -15.11
C GLN A 7 15.92 0.78 -15.81
N GLN A 8 16.14 1.27 -17.03
CA GLN A 8 15.10 1.90 -17.84
C GLN A 8 14.00 0.91 -18.24
N ALA A 9 14.38 -0.32 -18.59
CA ALA A 9 13.42 -1.38 -18.93
C ALA A 9 12.55 -1.72 -17.71
N VAL A 10 13.14 -1.86 -16.52
CA VAL A 10 12.40 -2.12 -15.27
C VAL A 10 11.48 -0.94 -14.92
N ALA A 11 11.97 0.30 -14.98
CA ALA A 11 11.20 1.49 -14.64
C ALA A 11 9.94 1.65 -15.50
N ARG A 12 9.99 1.28 -16.78
CA ARG A 12 8.82 1.31 -17.69
C ARG A 12 7.68 0.37 -17.26
N HIS A 13 7.96 -0.60 -16.40
CA HIS A 13 6.97 -1.54 -15.87
C HIS A 13 6.45 -1.13 -14.48
N ILE A 14 6.93 -0.02 -13.92
CA ILE A 14 6.42 0.54 -12.67
C ILE A 14 5.36 1.59 -13.00
N ARG A 15 4.11 1.34 -12.59
CA ARG A 15 3.00 2.28 -12.73
C ARG A 15 2.73 2.95 -11.39
N VAL A 16 2.75 4.27 -11.37
CA VAL A 16 2.45 5.08 -10.19
C VAL A 16 1.22 5.91 -10.47
N LEU A 17 0.29 5.92 -9.52
CA LEU A 17 -0.93 6.72 -9.57
C LEU A 17 -1.02 7.53 -8.28
N TYR A 18 -1.27 8.83 -8.41
CA TYR A 18 -1.57 9.68 -7.26
C TYR A 18 -3.04 9.56 -6.90
N VAL A 19 -3.32 9.37 -5.62
CA VAL A 19 -4.66 9.08 -5.10
C VAL A 19 -4.94 10.03 -3.93
N PRO A 20 -5.69 11.13 -4.14
CA PRO A 20 -5.82 12.17 -3.13
C PRO A 20 -6.84 11.86 -2.02
N THR A 21 -7.75 10.90 -2.22
CA THR A 21 -8.75 10.53 -1.21
C THR A 21 -9.03 9.04 -1.21
N VAL A 22 -9.62 8.54 -0.11
CA VAL A 22 -10.09 7.14 0.00
C VAL A 22 -11.08 6.77 -1.12
N ALA A 23 -11.93 7.70 -1.54
CA ALA A 23 -12.86 7.46 -2.66
C ALA A 23 -12.11 7.22 -3.98
N HIS A 24 -11.08 8.03 -4.26
CA HIS A 24 -10.22 7.82 -5.43
C HIS A 24 -9.47 6.48 -5.34
N LEU A 25 -9.03 6.08 -4.15
CA LEU A 25 -8.35 4.79 -3.94
C LEU A 25 -9.27 3.64 -4.34
N ARG A 26 -10.48 3.60 -3.76
CA ARG A 26 -11.45 2.54 -4.02
C ARG A 26 -11.87 2.51 -5.48
N ALA A 27 -12.10 3.68 -6.09
CA ALA A 27 -12.46 3.77 -7.50
C ALA A 27 -11.36 3.22 -8.43
N ASN A 28 -10.10 3.60 -8.19
CA ASN A 28 -8.97 3.10 -8.99
C ASN A 28 -8.78 1.59 -8.82
N LEU A 29 -8.87 1.07 -7.59
CA LEU A 29 -8.76 -0.37 -7.33
C LEU A 29 -9.91 -1.19 -7.94
N ALA A 30 -11.13 -0.62 -7.97
CA ALA A 30 -12.29 -1.28 -8.56
C ALA A 30 -12.11 -1.54 -10.06
N VAL A 31 -11.49 -0.61 -10.79
CA VAL A 31 -11.26 -0.72 -12.24
C VAL A 31 -9.86 -1.20 -12.60
N PHE A 32 -8.97 -1.40 -11.62
CA PHE A 32 -7.58 -1.75 -11.87
C PHE A 32 -7.46 -3.03 -12.73
N SER A 33 -6.78 -2.87 -13.87
CA SER A 33 -6.42 -3.94 -14.80
C SER A 33 -4.96 -3.83 -15.25
N PRO A 34 -4.20 -4.95 -15.28
CA PRO A 34 -2.86 -4.99 -15.87
C PRO A 34 -2.87 -4.72 -17.37
N ALA A 35 -3.99 -4.97 -18.05
CA ALA A 35 -4.13 -4.75 -19.49
C ALA A 35 -4.05 -3.26 -19.88
N ASP A 36 -4.28 -2.35 -18.93
CA ASP A 36 -4.18 -0.89 -19.16
C ASP A 36 -2.71 -0.40 -19.21
N SER A 37 -1.73 -1.30 -19.12
CA SER A 37 -0.32 -0.97 -19.24
C SER A 37 0.03 -0.57 -20.67
N LEU A 38 0.55 0.65 -20.86
CA LEU A 38 1.10 1.11 -22.12
C LEU A 38 2.44 0.45 -22.48
N THR A 39 3.07 -0.22 -21.51
CA THR A 39 4.29 -0.99 -21.70
C THR A 39 3.91 -2.44 -21.95
N PRO A 40 4.08 -2.96 -23.18
CA PRO A 40 3.82 -4.36 -23.47
C PRO A 40 4.83 -5.26 -22.76
N ALA A 41 4.44 -6.51 -22.52
CA ALA A 41 5.37 -7.52 -22.05
C ALA A 41 6.59 -7.59 -23.01
N PRO A 42 7.82 -7.72 -22.50
CA PRO A 42 8.99 -7.77 -23.35
C PRO A 42 8.86 -8.91 -24.38
N PRO A 43 9.15 -8.66 -25.67
CA PRO A 43 9.10 -9.70 -26.69
C PRO A 43 10.11 -10.79 -26.37
N ASN A 44 9.71 -12.06 -26.54
CA ASN A 44 10.51 -13.27 -26.31
C ASN A 44 10.80 -13.65 -24.85
N LEU A 45 10.22 -12.96 -23.86
CA LEU A 45 10.21 -13.51 -22.51
C LEU A 45 9.12 -14.60 -22.43
N PRO A 46 9.45 -15.84 -22.04
CA PRO A 46 8.43 -16.84 -21.76
C PRO A 46 7.43 -16.25 -20.76
N PRO A 47 6.16 -16.73 -20.76
CA PRO A 47 5.22 -16.39 -19.69
C PRO A 47 5.95 -16.53 -18.37
N PRO A 48 5.80 -15.58 -17.43
CA PRO A 48 6.55 -15.63 -16.19
C PRO A 48 6.44 -17.06 -15.66
N GLU A 49 7.60 -17.71 -15.47
CA GLU A 49 7.65 -19.00 -14.77
C GLU A 49 6.98 -18.84 -13.40
N LYS A 50 6.92 -19.86 -12.56
CA LYS A 50 6.40 -19.75 -11.17
C LYS A 50 7.27 -18.82 -10.28
N GLY A 51 7.54 -17.60 -10.71
CA GLY A 51 8.23 -16.53 -10.02
C GLY A 51 7.28 -15.75 -9.11
N LYS A 52 7.83 -14.76 -8.42
CA LYS A 52 7.06 -13.94 -7.48
C LYS A 52 5.99 -13.15 -8.24
N PRO A 53 4.72 -13.15 -7.81
CA PRO A 53 3.67 -12.36 -8.45
C PRO A 53 4.02 -10.86 -8.40
N PRO A 54 3.59 -10.07 -9.39
CA PRO A 54 3.76 -8.63 -9.38
C PRO A 54 3.08 -8.00 -8.16
N VAL A 55 3.56 -6.83 -7.73
CA VAL A 55 3.10 -6.18 -6.50
C VAL A 55 2.10 -5.08 -6.82
N LEU A 56 0.96 -5.09 -6.13
CA LEU A 56 0.03 -3.96 -6.09
C LEU A 56 0.25 -3.25 -4.75
N LEU A 57 1.00 -2.14 -4.80
CA LEU A 57 1.43 -1.40 -3.62
C LEU A 57 0.55 -0.16 -3.40
N VAL A 58 0.11 0.05 -2.17
CA VAL A 58 -0.47 1.33 -1.72
C VAL A 58 0.46 1.93 -0.69
N TYR A 59 0.88 3.17 -0.96
CA TYR A 59 1.77 3.95 -0.09
C TYR A 59 0.93 5.01 0.65
N GLY A 60 1.05 5.08 1.98
CA GLY A 60 0.28 6.03 2.80
C GLY A 60 -1.19 5.65 2.97
N PHE A 61 -1.51 4.37 3.08
CA PHE A 61 -2.88 3.90 3.16
C PHE A 61 -3.59 4.40 4.42
N LEU A 62 -2.95 4.34 5.59
CA LEU A 62 -3.51 4.83 6.85
C LEU A 62 -3.56 6.35 6.90
N ASP A 63 -2.52 7.01 6.41
CA ASP A 63 -2.47 8.48 6.29
C ASP A 63 -3.66 9.03 5.49
N LEU A 64 -3.97 8.38 4.36
CA LEU A 64 -5.11 8.74 3.51
C LEU A 64 -6.47 8.68 4.25
N HIS A 65 -6.59 7.86 5.29
CA HIS A 65 -7.83 7.76 6.08
C HIS A 65 -7.84 8.73 7.27
N ARG A 66 -6.67 9.10 7.81
CA ARG A 66 -6.46 9.76 9.13
C ARG A 66 -7.33 11.00 9.35
N ASP A 67 -7.32 11.90 8.38
CA ASP A 67 -7.98 13.21 8.46
C ASP A 67 -9.35 13.23 7.78
N SER A 68 -9.99 12.05 7.70
CA SER A 68 -11.31 11.90 7.09
C SER A 68 -12.24 11.08 7.99
N SER A 69 -13.54 11.10 7.67
CA SER A 69 -14.51 10.20 8.31
C SER A 69 -14.26 8.70 8.04
N GLU A 70 -13.30 8.38 7.17
CA GLU A 70 -12.89 7.01 6.86
C GLU A 70 -11.84 6.46 7.85
N TRP A 71 -11.34 7.27 8.81
CA TRP A 71 -10.61 6.76 9.97
C TRP A 71 -11.57 6.00 10.89
N SER A 72 -11.88 4.77 10.50
CA SER A 72 -12.75 3.85 11.23
C SER A 72 -12.39 2.40 10.87
N ALA A 73 -12.76 1.44 11.71
CA ALA A 73 -12.57 0.03 11.41
C ALA A 73 -13.32 -0.39 10.15
N GLN A 74 -14.51 0.17 9.94
CA GLN A 74 -15.30 -0.01 8.74
C GLN A 74 -14.60 0.54 7.49
N GLY A 75 -14.13 1.80 7.53
CA GLY A 75 -13.50 2.48 6.40
C GLY A 75 -12.18 1.83 6.01
N ILE A 76 -11.29 1.66 6.98
CA ILE A 76 -9.99 0.98 6.82
C ILE A 76 -10.21 -0.45 6.31
N GLY A 77 -11.11 -1.20 6.95
CA GLY A 77 -11.41 -2.58 6.59
C GLY A 77 -11.98 -2.72 5.18
N SER A 78 -12.87 -1.81 4.77
CA SER A 78 -13.45 -1.81 3.43
C SER A 78 -12.39 -1.52 2.36
N SER A 79 -11.57 -0.49 2.55
CA SER A 79 -10.48 -0.15 1.61
C SER A 79 -9.45 -1.27 1.50
N ALA A 80 -9.11 -1.92 2.62
CA ALA A 80 -8.20 -3.06 2.66
C ALA A 80 -8.76 -4.26 1.88
N ALA A 81 -10.05 -4.56 2.05
CA ALA A 81 -10.72 -5.63 1.32
C ALA A 81 -10.71 -5.37 -0.20
N VAL A 82 -11.02 -4.14 -0.62
CA VAL A 82 -11.00 -3.73 -2.04
C VAL A 82 -9.59 -3.88 -2.64
N LEU A 83 -8.53 -3.55 -1.89
CA LEU A 83 -7.15 -3.75 -2.34
C LEU A 83 -6.82 -5.25 -2.49
N VAL A 84 -7.18 -6.08 -1.51
CA VAL A 84 -6.94 -7.53 -1.56
C VAL A 84 -7.72 -8.16 -2.72
N GLU A 85 -8.97 -7.77 -2.93
CA GLU A 85 -9.80 -8.24 -4.04
C GLU A 85 -9.19 -7.84 -5.40
N ALA A 86 -8.81 -6.57 -5.58
CA ALA A 86 -8.20 -6.09 -6.82
C ALA A 86 -6.89 -6.83 -7.13
N ALA A 87 -6.06 -7.08 -6.12
CA ALA A 87 -4.82 -7.84 -6.27
C ALA A 87 -5.11 -9.30 -6.65
N LEU A 88 -6.04 -9.96 -5.95
CA LEU A 88 -6.41 -11.35 -6.23
C LEU A 88 -6.98 -11.50 -7.65
N ARG A 89 -7.90 -10.60 -8.06
CA ARG A 89 -8.52 -10.59 -9.39
C ARG A 89 -7.49 -10.47 -10.52
N THR A 90 -6.36 -9.82 -10.25
CA THR A 90 -5.34 -9.52 -11.26
C THR A 90 -4.08 -10.40 -11.15
N GLY A 91 -4.01 -11.29 -10.16
CA GLY A 91 -2.84 -12.13 -9.91
C GLY A 91 -1.67 -11.38 -9.26
N TYR A 92 -1.93 -10.24 -8.62
CA TYR A 92 -0.93 -9.43 -7.92
C TYR A 92 -0.89 -9.80 -6.43
N ARG A 93 0.21 -9.43 -5.77
CA ARG A 93 0.34 -9.47 -4.32
C ARG A 93 0.05 -8.08 -3.74
N PRO A 94 -0.96 -7.93 -2.86
CA PRO A 94 -1.26 -6.65 -2.24
C PRO A 94 -0.22 -6.32 -1.17
N VAL A 95 0.27 -5.09 -1.17
CA VAL A 95 1.26 -4.60 -0.18
C VAL A 95 0.85 -3.20 0.27
N LEU A 96 0.89 -3.00 1.59
CA LEU A 96 0.73 -1.69 2.21
C LEU A 96 2.09 -1.22 2.72
N VAL A 97 2.42 0.04 2.46
CA VAL A 97 3.59 0.72 3.01
C VAL A 97 3.13 2.05 3.57
N GLU A 98 3.48 2.36 4.81
CA GLU A 98 3.22 3.67 5.41
C GLU A 98 4.50 4.50 5.45
N PRO A 99 4.43 5.81 5.13
CA PRO A 99 5.55 6.72 5.33
C PRO A 99 5.93 6.80 6.81
N GLU A 100 7.21 6.97 7.10
CA GLU A 100 7.64 7.42 8.43
C GLU A 100 7.10 8.83 8.70
N GLY A 101 6.63 9.09 9.92
CA GLY A 101 6.04 10.39 10.28
C GLY A 101 4.61 10.61 9.80
N ALA A 102 4.02 9.70 9.02
CA ALA A 102 2.63 9.80 8.58
C ALA A 102 1.67 9.94 9.78
N GLY A 103 0.72 10.87 9.70
CA GLY A 103 -0.17 11.20 10.82
C GLY A 103 0.52 11.68 12.11
N GLY A 104 1.79 12.11 12.05
CA GLY A 104 2.55 12.59 13.22
C GLY A 104 3.15 11.49 14.10
N HIS A 105 3.17 10.24 13.65
CA HIS A 105 3.68 9.11 14.43
C HIS A 105 5.15 8.81 14.13
N GLU A 106 5.91 8.49 15.19
CA GLU A 106 7.35 8.18 15.08
C GLU A 106 7.64 6.89 14.31
N SER A 107 6.69 5.95 14.24
CA SER A 107 6.85 4.69 13.51
C SER A 107 5.52 4.09 13.07
N PHE A 108 5.56 3.22 12.06
CA PHE A 108 4.40 2.42 11.63
C PHE A 108 3.80 1.61 12.80
N GLY A 109 4.65 1.09 13.69
CA GLY A 109 4.21 0.36 14.88
C GLY A 109 3.37 1.21 15.84
N ALA A 110 3.64 2.51 15.95
CA ALA A 110 2.84 3.44 16.73
C ALA A 110 1.48 3.67 16.09
N VAL A 111 1.41 3.93 14.78
CA VAL A 111 0.15 4.10 14.03
C VAL A 111 -0.77 2.88 14.19
N LEU A 112 -0.20 1.66 14.19
CA LEU A 112 -0.99 0.44 14.32
C LEU A 112 -1.68 0.29 15.70
N ARG A 113 -1.14 0.93 16.75
CA ARG A 113 -1.73 0.90 18.10
C ARG A 113 -2.82 1.95 18.30
N ASP A 114 -3.01 2.86 17.34
CA ASP A 114 -4.07 3.84 17.43
C ASP A 114 -5.45 3.17 17.42
N ASP A 115 -6.35 3.76 18.20
CA ASP A 115 -7.76 3.42 18.20
C ASP A 115 -8.49 4.08 17.03
N ALA A 116 -9.25 3.25 16.30
CA ALA A 116 -10.23 3.69 15.34
C ALA A 116 -11.64 3.36 15.84
N PRO A 117 -12.63 4.26 15.69
CA PRO A 117 -14.01 3.93 15.98
C PRO A 117 -14.46 2.79 15.06
N VAL A 118 -15.37 1.93 15.53
CA VAL A 118 -15.83 0.79 14.72
C VAL A 118 -16.54 1.25 13.44
N LEU A 119 -17.32 2.33 13.53
CA LEU A 119 -18.13 2.86 12.44
C LEU A 119 -17.60 4.21 11.95
N SER A 120 -17.76 4.46 10.66
CA SER A 120 -17.50 5.79 10.09
C SER A 120 -18.53 6.79 10.64
N GLY A 121 -18.09 8.03 10.88
CA GLY A 121 -18.97 9.10 11.39
C GLY A 121 -19.10 9.17 12.93
N SER A 122 -18.43 8.30 13.68
CA SER A 122 -18.23 8.53 15.11
C SER A 122 -17.48 9.85 15.34
N SER A 123 -17.99 10.71 16.21
CA SER A 123 -17.33 11.97 16.55
C SER A 123 -16.23 11.75 17.58
N ARG A 124 -15.17 12.57 17.50
CA ARG A 124 -14.18 12.70 18.57
C ARG A 124 -14.80 13.52 19.70
N ARG A 125 -14.73 13.02 20.93
CA ARG A 125 -15.12 13.74 22.14
C ARG A 125 -14.12 14.87 22.40
N GLU A 126 -14.59 15.94 23.05
CA GLU A 126 -13.75 17.08 23.42
C GLU A 126 -12.55 16.70 24.30
N GLU A 127 -12.68 15.65 25.10
CA GLU A 127 -11.62 15.08 25.95
C GLU A 127 -10.60 14.20 25.18
N GLY A 128 -10.70 14.12 23.85
CA GLY A 128 -9.71 13.45 23.00
C GLY A 128 -9.95 11.96 22.69
N GLY A 129 -11.03 11.36 23.20
CA GLY A 129 -11.45 9.97 22.90
C GLY A 129 -12.54 9.86 21.83
N TRP A 130 -12.77 8.69 21.26
CA TRP A 130 -13.86 8.48 20.31
C TRP A 130 -15.21 8.22 20.99
N THR A 131 -16.30 8.62 20.35
CA THR A 131 -17.64 8.19 20.78
C THR A 131 -17.91 6.75 20.36
N GLY A 132 -18.19 5.90 21.35
CA GLY A 132 -18.59 4.51 21.13
C GLY A 132 -17.45 3.51 21.25
N ARG A 133 -17.60 2.35 20.58
CA ARG A 133 -16.61 1.28 20.59
C ARG A 133 -15.45 1.61 19.64
N THR A 134 -14.24 1.46 20.15
CA THR A 134 -13.00 1.55 19.36
C THR A 134 -12.37 0.18 19.18
N VAL A 135 -11.44 0.11 18.23
CA VAL A 135 -10.58 -1.04 18.01
C VAL A 135 -9.24 -0.54 17.46
N GLU A 136 -8.16 -1.20 17.87
CA GLU A 136 -6.84 -0.94 17.33
C GLU A 136 -6.79 -1.17 15.82
N VAL A 137 -6.18 -0.23 15.09
CA VAL A 137 -5.94 -0.34 13.64
C VAL A 137 -5.21 -1.64 13.28
N ARG A 138 -4.26 -2.08 14.12
CA ARG A 138 -3.56 -3.36 13.96
C ARG A 138 -4.50 -4.55 13.81
N ARG A 139 -5.57 -4.58 14.60
CA ARG A 139 -6.54 -5.68 14.57
C ARG A 139 -7.37 -5.66 13.30
N VAL A 140 -7.69 -4.47 12.78
CA VAL A 140 -8.43 -4.32 11.52
C VAL A 140 -7.59 -4.80 10.34
N LEU A 141 -6.36 -4.28 10.20
CA LEU A 141 -5.46 -4.66 9.11
C LEU A 141 -4.98 -6.11 9.22
N GLY A 142 -4.80 -6.62 10.44
CA GLY A 142 -4.37 -8.01 10.68
C GLY A 142 -5.34 -9.08 10.21
N ARG A 143 -6.58 -8.72 9.84
CA ARG A 143 -7.53 -9.65 9.19
C ARG A 143 -7.15 -9.92 7.73
N TRP A 144 -6.45 -8.99 7.10
CA TRP A 144 -6.15 -8.98 5.67
C TRP A 144 -4.66 -9.17 5.40
N PHE A 145 -3.80 -8.64 6.27
CA PHE A 145 -2.35 -8.54 6.04
C PHE A 145 -1.53 -9.18 7.16
N ARG A 146 -0.31 -9.57 6.80
CA ARG A 146 0.74 -9.92 7.75
C ARG A 146 1.73 -8.77 7.83
N PHE A 147 2.04 -8.35 9.04
CA PHE A 147 3.00 -7.28 9.30
C PHE A 147 4.43 -7.80 9.13
N GLN A 148 5.27 -7.02 8.46
CA GLN A 148 6.69 -7.31 8.27
C GLN A 148 7.47 -6.00 8.36
N GLU A 149 8.67 -6.05 8.93
CA GLU A 149 9.65 -4.99 8.77
C GLU A 149 10.44 -5.27 7.50
N GLY A 150 10.43 -4.32 6.57
CA GLY A 150 11.27 -4.41 5.38
C GLY A 150 12.70 -4.07 5.75
N ARG A 151 13.66 -4.90 5.32
CA ARG A 151 15.08 -4.51 5.32
C ARG A 151 15.30 -3.59 4.13
N TRP A 152 14.95 -2.32 4.28
CA TRP A 152 15.12 -1.30 3.24
C TRP A 152 16.54 -0.72 3.19
N ASP A 153 17.39 -1.04 4.18
CA ASP A 153 18.82 -0.73 4.24
C ASP A 153 19.66 -1.60 3.28
N ILE A 154 19.20 -1.75 2.03
CA ILE A 154 19.98 -2.41 1.00
C ILE A 154 20.98 -1.38 0.49
N GLN A 155 22.18 -1.38 1.08
CA GLN A 155 23.30 -0.64 0.55
C GLN A 155 23.67 -1.26 -0.80
N TRP A 156 23.29 -0.59 -1.90
CA TRP A 156 23.66 -1.04 -3.23
C TRP A 156 25.19 -1.06 -3.31
N PRO A 157 25.85 -2.19 -3.62
CA PRO A 157 27.29 -2.18 -3.78
C PRO A 157 27.63 -1.20 -4.91
N CYS A 158 28.25 -0.09 -4.55
CA CYS A 158 28.90 0.78 -5.52
C CYS A 158 30.10 -0.03 -6.00
N GLU A 159 30.02 -0.62 -7.20
CA GLU A 159 31.15 -1.34 -7.78
C GLU A 159 32.36 -0.38 -7.84
N GLU A 160 33.38 -0.65 -7.03
CA GLU A 160 34.67 0.03 -7.15
C GLU A 160 35.25 -0.32 -8.53
N GLY A 161 35.45 0.70 -9.36
CA GLY A 161 36.00 0.54 -10.70
C GLY A 161 37.44 -0.01 -10.64
N PRO A 162 37.86 -0.76 -11.66
CA PRO A 162 39.22 -1.29 -11.71
C PRO A 162 40.22 -0.14 -11.92
N VAL A 163 41.31 -0.19 -11.15
CA VAL A 163 42.56 0.59 -11.33
C VAL A 163 43.23 0.33 -12.66
#